data_AF-A0A7K3XFJ1-F1
#
_entry.id   AF-A0A7K3XFJ1-F1
#
_cell.length_a   1.000
_cell.length_b   1.000
_cell.length_c   1.000
_cell.angle_alpha   90.00
_cell.angle_beta   90.00
_cell.angle_gamma   90.00
#
_symmetry.space_group_name_H-M   'P 1'
#
loop_
_entity.id
_entity.type
_entity.pdbx_description
1 polymer ?
#
loop_
_entity_poly.entity_id
_entity_poly.type
_entity_poly.pdbx_seq_one_letter_code
_entity_poly.pdbx_strand_id
1 'polypeptide(L)'
;MDTEEPLKPKKGKRDTWDKIQILMQPIGGLLTALTIALVSYYGSSYLNNKQNNEAKISLYTQLMSSREQSESALRKDMFNSILGTILKDSHSLDENILQLELLAYNFHESLNLMPLFVYMDRQIAAEKNIQLKDEYRKRLYKMAGDVISKQISSLEGAAARETMFVTFPVDSIKYKPGLSQDFAMDWKDSKVFYDTIRVGNTNSVYKRVVFLKASEFNVDEKTVNVRLDIESSINDKFVNMVTQEFTIDYFQFPMIDNTRLSNDMRCAVVMRDFDFPNFIEVDILYFPGSHSSLKEKPYYDDVVKKLLMDKEGN
;
A
#
# COMPACT_ATOMS: atom_id res chain seq x y z
N MET A 1 14.94 83.21 88.65
CA MET A 1 16.02 82.44 88.00
C MET A 1 15.45 81.08 87.66
N ASP A 2 14.45 81.04 86.78
CA ASP A 2 14.52 81.30 85.32
C ASP A 2 15.31 80.14 84.68
N THR A 3 14.77 79.33 83.78
CA THR A 3 14.03 79.69 82.56
C THR A 3 13.18 78.55 82.02
N GLU A 4 12.07 78.91 81.38
CA GLU A 4 11.24 78.09 80.50
C GLU A 4 11.83 77.92 79.08
N GLU A 5 11.39 76.82 78.41
CA GLU A 5 11.18 76.60 76.96
C GLU A 5 12.35 76.31 75.98
N PRO A 6 12.14 75.62 74.81
CA PRO A 6 10.87 75.21 74.16
C PRO A 6 10.74 73.74 73.67
N LEU A 7 9.51 73.34 73.34
CA LEU A 7 9.10 72.12 72.61
C LEU A 7 9.48 72.15 71.11
N LYS A 8 9.88 71.01 70.51
CA LYS A 8 9.80 70.70 69.05
C LYS A 8 10.12 69.21 68.72
N PRO A 9 9.69 68.64 67.57
CA PRO A 9 8.49 67.80 67.42
C PRO A 9 8.73 66.28 67.30
N LYS A 10 7.63 65.51 67.42
CA LYS A 10 7.47 64.06 67.14
C LYS A 10 8.21 63.57 65.88
N LYS A 11 8.85 62.40 65.97
CA LYS A 11 8.93 61.42 64.88
C LYS A 11 8.51 60.04 65.39
N GLY A 12 7.31 59.61 65.01
CA GLY A 12 6.83 58.25 65.24
C GLY A 12 7.82 57.25 64.65
N LYS A 13 8.04 56.14 65.36
CA LYS A 13 8.78 54.99 64.84
C LYS A 13 8.14 54.60 63.51
N ARG A 14 8.90 54.69 62.43
CA ARG A 14 8.51 54.21 61.10
C ARG A 14 8.07 52.76 61.20
N ASP A 15 6.86 52.55 60.73
CA ASP A 15 6.14 51.31 60.77
C ASP A 15 6.90 50.23 60.00
N THR A 16 6.91 49.01 60.53
CA THR A 16 7.55 47.85 59.89
C THR A 16 6.98 47.56 58.50
N TRP A 17 5.81 48.12 58.20
CA TRP A 17 5.15 48.12 56.90
C TRP A 17 5.85 48.95 55.82
N ASP A 18 6.47 50.10 56.15
CA ASP A 18 7.22 50.90 55.17
C ASP A 18 8.47 50.16 54.66
N LYS A 19 9.09 49.34 55.51
CA LYS A 19 10.28 48.54 55.13
C LYS A 19 9.92 47.38 54.21
N ILE A 20 8.75 46.76 54.40
CA ILE A 20 8.24 45.70 53.53
C ILE A 20 7.86 46.29 52.16
N GLN A 21 7.30 47.50 52.14
CA GLN A 21 6.93 48.19 50.90
C GLN A 21 8.14 48.62 50.06
N ILE A 22 9.23 49.05 50.70
CA ILE A 22 10.52 49.38 50.04
C ILE A 22 11.18 48.12 49.45
N LEU A 23 10.99 46.95 50.08
CA LEU A 23 11.51 45.67 49.58
C LEU A 23 10.62 45.08 48.46
N MET A 24 9.29 45.30 48.51
CA MET A 24 8.35 44.78 47.51
C MET A 24 8.32 45.55 46.18
N GLN A 25 8.71 46.83 46.15
CA GLN A 25 8.74 47.62 44.90
C GLN A 25 9.60 47.00 43.77
N PRO A 26 10.82 46.48 44.02
CA PRO A 26 11.59 45.78 42.98
C PRO A 26 11.19 44.30 42.77
N ILE A 27 10.54 43.66 43.75
CA ILE A 27 10.15 42.23 43.68
C ILE A 27 8.91 42.03 42.80
N GLY A 28 8.00 43.01 42.75
CA GLY A 28 6.79 42.94 41.92
C GLY A 28 7.09 42.73 40.43
N GLY A 29 8.08 43.43 39.89
CA GLY A 29 8.51 43.29 38.50
C GLY A 29 9.12 41.92 38.18
N LEU A 30 9.94 41.39 39.11
CA LEU A 30 10.53 40.05 38.99
C LEU A 30 9.47 38.95 39.04
N LEU A 31 8.48 39.06 39.92
CA LEU A 31 7.38 38.09 40.01
C LEU A 31 6.51 38.08 38.75
N THR A 32 6.21 39.26 38.19
CA THR A 32 5.49 39.36 36.92
C THR A 32 6.30 38.76 35.77
N ALA A 33 7.60 39.04 35.69
CA ALA A 33 8.48 38.47 34.67
C ALA A 33 8.58 36.94 34.80
N LEU A 34 8.67 36.42 36.03
CA LEU A 34 8.69 34.99 36.31
C LEU A 34 7.37 34.31 35.93
N THR A 35 6.24 34.95 36.19
CA THR A 35 4.92 34.42 35.84
C THR A 35 4.72 34.42 34.32
N ILE A 36 5.12 35.50 33.64
CA ILE A 36 5.10 35.56 32.17
C ILE A 36 6.02 34.50 31.59
N ALA A 37 7.22 34.28 32.14
CA ALA A 37 8.14 33.25 31.69
C ALA A 37 7.59 31.84 31.90
N LEU A 38 6.97 31.54 33.05
CA LEU A 38 6.36 30.25 33.33
C LEU A 38 5.15 29.98 32.43
N VAL A 39 4.26 30.97 32.27
CA VAL A 39 3.11 30.85 31.36
C VAL A 39 3.57 30.74 29.91
N SER A 40 4.64 31.43 29.52
CA SER A 40 5.22 31.30 28.18
C SER A 40 5.85 29.92 27.98
N TYR A 41 6.54 29.39 28.99
CA TYR A 41 7.18 28.07 28.93
C TYR A 41 6.15 26.93 28.88
N TYR A 42 5.15 26.94 29.77
CA TYR A 42 4.09 25.92 29.82
C TYR A 42 3.02 26.11 28.75
N GLY A 43 2.75 27.36 28.34
CA GLY A 43 1.82 27.67 27.26
C GLY A 43 2.39 27.32 25.89
N SER A 44 3.70 27.57 25.67
CA SER A 44 4.37 27.25 24.41
C SER A 44 4.40 25.75 24.14
N SER A 45 4.68 24.91 25.14
CA SER A 45 4.68 23.44 24.94
C SER A 45 3.31 22.87 24.56
N TYR A 46 2.22 23.40 25.13
CA TYR A 46 0.85 23.01 24.77
C TYR A 46 0.44 23.51 23.37
N LEU A 47 0.80 24.75 23.03
CA LEU A 47 0.48 25.36 21.74
C LEU A 47 1.29 24.75 20.59
N ASN A 48 2.56 24.42 20.83
CA ASN A 48 3.48 23.86 19.85
C ASN A 48 3.04 22.44 19.42
N ASN A 49 2.51 21.64 20.34
CA ASN A 49 1.94 20.32 20.00
C ASN A 49 0.69 20.42 19.11
N LYS A 50 -0.15 21.44 19.30
CA LYS A 50 -1.33 21.67 18.46
C LYS A 50 -0.96 22.20 17.07
N GLN A 51 -0.04 23.16 17.00
CA GLN A 51 0.45 23.73 15.74
C GLN A 51 1.20 22.70 14.90
N ASN A 52 2.05 21.86 15.51
CA ASN A 52 2.76 20.79 14.81
C ASN A 52 1.79 19.76 14.21
N ASN A 53 0.68 19.45 14.90
CA ASN A 53 -0.33 18.53 14.39
C ASN A 53 -1.15 19.14 13.25
N GLU A 54 -1.54 20.41 13.37
CA GLU A 54 -2.23 21.14 12.28
C GLU A 54 -1.33 21.28 11.04
N ALA A 55 -0.04 21.55 11.23
CA ALA A 55 0.94 21.60 10.14
C ALA A 55 1.11 20.23 9.44
N LYS A 56 1.18 19.14 10.21
CA LYS A 56 1.17 17.77 9.65
C LYS A 56 -0.10 17.52 8.83
N ILE A 57 -1.28 17.79 9.38
CA ILE A 57 -2.56 17.58 8.70
C ILE A 57 -2.63 18.41 7.40
N SER A 58 -2.16 19.65 7.42
CA SER A 58 -2.09 20.52 6.24
C SER A 58 -1.15 19.97 5.18
N LEU A 59 0.08 19.58 5.56
CA LEU A 59 1.05 18.97 4.66
C LEU A 59 0.52 17.66 4.04
N TYR A 60 -0.12 16.80 4.84
CA TYR A 60 -0.80 15.60 4.35
C TYR A 60 -1.91 15.94 3.36
N THR A 61 -2.74 16.94 3.65
CA THR A 61 -3.82 17.38 2.76
C THR A 61 -3.25 17.90 1.43
N GLN A 62 -2.18 18.69 1.48
CA GLN A 62 -1.51 19.22 0.29
C GLN A 62 -0.84 18.10 -0.53
N LEU A 63 -0.14 17.17 0.11
CA LEU A 63 0.44 16.01 -0.55
C LEU A 63 -0.64 15.13 -1.20
N MET A 64 -1.75 14.92 -0.52
CA MET A 64 -2.88 14.15 -1.05
C MET A 64 -3.50 14.86 -2.25
N SER A 65 -3.75 16.17 -2.14
CA SER A 65 -4.28 16.97 -3.25
C SER A 65 -3.30 17.01 -4.44
N SER A 66 -2.00 17.13 -4.19
CA SER A 66 -0.96 17.13 -5.23
C SER A 66 -0.86 15.76 -5.90
N ARG A 67 -0.92 14.67 -5.13
CA ARG A 67 -1.00 13.30 -5.65
C ARG A 67 -2.25 13.12 -6.51
N GLU A 68 -3.42 13.56 -6.03
CA GLU A 68 -4.69 13.44 -6.77
C GLU A 68 -4.67 14.24 -8.09
N GLN A 69 -4.05 15.42 -8.09
CA GLN A 69 -3.86 16.23 -9.31
C GLN A 69 -2.89 15.57 -10.30
N SER A 70 -1.73 15.12 -9.82
CA SER A 70 -0.72 14.42 -10.63
C SER A 70 -1.30 13.14 -11.23
N GLU A 71 -2.05 12.37 -10.44
CA GLU A 71 -2.71 11.15 -10.88
C GLU A 71 -3.80 11.41 -11.91
N SER A 72 -4.60 12.47 -11.73
CA SER A 72 -5.64 12.85 -12.69
C SER A 72 -5.05 13.34 -14.02
N ALA A 73 -3.94 14.08 -13.98
CA ALA A 73 -3.21 14.52 -15.17
C ALA A 73 -2.61 13.32 -15.91
N LEU A 74 -1.95 12.42 -15.19
CA LEU A 74 -1.40 11.18 -15.73
C LEU A 74 -2.50 10.30 -16.35
N ARG A 75 -3.65 10.12 -15.68
CA ARG A 75 -4.80 9.39 -16.25
C ARG A 75 -5.33 10.04 -17.53
N LYS A 76 -5.35 11.37 -17.62
CA LYS A 76 -5.79 12.10 -18.82
C LYS A 76 -4.80 11.93 -19.98
N ASP A 77 -3.50 12.09 -19.72
CA ASP A 77 -2.46 11.93 -20.74
C ASP A 77 -2.39 10.48 -21.24
N MET A 78 -2.52 9.52 -20.32
CA MET A 78 -2.66 8.11 -20.64
C MET A 78 -3.92 7.81 -21.43
N PHE A 79 -5.08 8.36 -21.06
CA PHE A 79 -6.33 8.18 -21.80
C PHE A 79 -6.20 8.70 -23.24
N ASN A 80 -5.59 9.87 -23.44
CA ASN A 80 -5.36 10.42 -24.78
C ASN A 80 -4.39 9.57 -25.61
N SER A 81 -3.35 9.02 -24.97
CA SER A 81 -2.43 8.08 -25.62
C SER A 81 -3.16 6.80 -26.03
N ILE A 82 -3.90 6.17 -25.12
CA ILE A 82 -4.70 4.95 -25.40
C ILE A 82 -5.74 5.21 -26.49
N LEU A 83 -6.48 6.33 -26.42
CA LEU A 83 -7.48 6.69 -27.42
C LEU A 83 -6.83 6.95 -28.79
N GLY A 84 -5.68 7.62 -28.81
CA GLY A 84 -4.94 7.90 -30.04
C GLY A 84 -4.29 6.67 -30.67
N THR A 85 -3.91 5.71 -29.85
CA THR A 85 -3.22 4.48 -30.29
C THR A 85 -4.22 3.38 -30.66
N ILE A 86 -5.22 3.10 -29.82
CA ILE A 86 -6.14 1.96 -29.99
C ILE A 86 -7.34 2.30 -30.91
N LEU A 87 -7.84 3.54 -30.88
CA LEU A 87 -9.11 3.88 -31.56
C LEU A 87 -8.92 4.64 -32.87
N LYS A 88 -7.69 4.96 -33.27
CA LYS A 88 -7.41 5.60 -34.55
C LYS A 88 -6.83 4.58 -35.53
N ASP A 89 -7.58 4.39 -36.61
CA ASP A 89 -7.31 3.57 -37.79
C ASP A 89 -7.29 2.05 -37.58
N SER A 90 -7.89 1.33 -38.55
CA SER A 90 -8.02 -0.13 -38.56
C SER A 90 -6.66 -0.79 -38.78
N HIS A 91 -5.91 -0.92 -37.69
CA HIS A 91 -4.58 -1.50 -37.67
C HIS A 91 -4.63 -3.02 -37.79
N SER A 92 -3.62 -3.58 -38.45
CA SER A 92 -3.42 -5.04 -38.50
C SER A 92 -3.20 -5.59 -37.09
N LEU A 93 -3.45 -6.88 -36.89
CA LEU A 93 -3.32 -7.48 -35.56
C LEU A 93 -1.88 -7.37 -35.00
N ASP A 94 -0.86 -7.38 -35.86
CA ASP A 94 0.53 -7.14 -35.48
C ASP A 94 0.78 -5.72 -34.94
N GLU A 95 0.23 -4.70 -35.62
CA GLU A 95 0.34 -3.31 -35.19
C GLU A 95 -0.33 -3.10 -33.83
N ASN A 96 -1.49 -3.71 -33.61
CA ASN A 96 -2.19 -3.64 -32.33
C ASN A 96 -1.39 -4.29 -31.18
N ILE A 97 -0.70 -5.40 -31.45
CA ILE A 97 0.19 -6.04 -30.46
C ILE A 97 1.39 -5.15 -30.17
N LEU A 98 2.03 -4.58 -31.20
CA LEU A 98 3.16 -3.66 -31.02
C LEU A 98 2.76 -2.43 -30.18
N GLN A 99 1.58 -1.89 -30.44
CA GLN A 99 1.05 -0.76 -29.68
C GLN A 99 0.80 -1.13 -28.20
N LEU A 100 0.20 -2.30 -27.95
CA LEU A 100 0.03 -2.81 -26.59
C LEU A 100 1.38 -3.00 -25.90
N GLU A 101 2.40 -3.47 -26.63
CA GLU A 101 3.77 -3.59 -26.15
C GLU A 101 4.32 -2.25 -25.68
N LEU A 102 4.27 -1.22 -26.54
CA LEU A 102 4.74 0.12 -26.19
C LEU A 102 3.99 0.67 -24.98
N LEU A 103 2.67 0.51 -24.92
CA LEU A 103 1.87 0.95 -23.78
C LEU A 103 2.28 0.22 -22.51
N ALA A 104 2.40 -1.11 -22.57
CA ALA A 104 2.74 -1.94 -21.43
C ALA A 104 4.14 -1.61 -20.88
N TYR A 105 5.13 -1.46 -21.77
CA TYR A 105 6.49 -1.11 -21.38
C TYR A 105 6.57 0.24 -20.66
N ASN A 106 5.80 1.24 -21.09
CA ASN A 106 5.86 2.60 -20.54
C ASN A 106 4.92 2.82 -19.34
N PHE A 107 3.82 2.07 -19.23
CA PHE A 107 2.74 2.34 -18.26
C PHE A 107 2.37 1.15 -17.38
N HIS A 108 3.22 0.12 -17.29
CA HIS A 108 2.97 -1.08 -16.48
C HIS A 108 2.67 -0.81 -14.99
N GLU A 109 3.19 0.26 -14.38
CA GLU A 109 2.91 0.58 -12.97
C GLU A 109 1.64 1.43 -12.78
N SER A 110 1.24 2.12 -13.85
CA SER A 110 0.28 3.22 -13.82
C SER A 110 -1.12 2.84 -14.33
N LEU A 111 -1.24 1.77 -15.13
CA LEU A 111 -2.49 1.34 -15.74
C LEU A 111 -2.82 -0.11 -15.37
N ASN A 112 -4.13 -0.40 -15.23
CA ASN A 112 -4.61 -1.76 -15.40
C ASN A 112 -4.62 -2.14 -16.89
N LEU A 113 -3.61 -2.90 -17.31
CA LEU A 113 -3.47 -3.39 -18.69
C LEU A 113 -4.26 -4.69 -18.95
N MET A 114 -4.71 -5.40 -17.91
CA MET A 114 -5.36 -6.72 -18.02
C MET A 114 -6.50 -6.73 -19.07
N PRO A 115 -7.44 -5.75 -19.11
CA PRO A 115 -8.51 -5.76 -20.11
C PRO A 115 -7.98 -5.70 -21.56
N LEU A 116 -6.86 -5.03 -21.79
CA LEU A 116 -6.25 -4.91 -23.12
C LEU A 116 -5.58 -6.20 -23.55
N PHE A 117 -4.88 -6.87 -22.62
CA PHE A 117 -4.31 -8.20 -22.87
C PHE A 117 -5.39 -9.24 -23.17
N VAL A 118 -6.46 -9.28 -22.35
CA VAL A 118 -7.60 -10.18 -22.57
C VAL A 118 -8.32 -9.88 -23.90
N TYR A 119 -8.49 -8.60 -24.25
CA TYR A 119 -9.05 -8.22 -25.54
C TYR A 119 -8.16 -8.68 -26.70
N MET A 120 -6.84 -8.50 -26.58
CA MET A 120 -5.88 -8.92 -27.61
C MET A 120 -5.86 -10.43 -27.80
N ASP A 121 -5.87 -11.21 -26.72
CA ASP A 121 -5.89 -12.67 -26.83
C ASP A 121 -7.18 -13.17 -27.51
N ARG A 122 -8.33 -12.53 -27.26
CA ARG A 122 -9.58 -12.83 -27.98
C ARG A 122 -9.47 -12.52 -29.47
N GLN A 123 -8.81 -11.43 -29.86
CA GLN A 123 -8.59 -11.10 -31.27
C GLN A 123 -7.63 -12.09 -31.94
N ILE A 124 -6.54 -12.47 -31.25
CA ILE A 124 -5.62 -13.51 -31.70
C ILE A 124 -6.33 -14.86 -31.85
N ALA A 125 -7.26 -15.18 -30.95
CA ALA A 125 -8.02 -16.42 -31.00
C ALA A 125 -8.88 -16.53 -32.28
N ALA A 126 -9.35 -15.39 -32.82
CA ALA A 126 -10.13 -15.30 -34.05
C ALA A 126 -9.28 -15.35 -35.34
N GLU A 127 -7.96 -15.28 -35.24
CA GLU A 127 -7.05 -15.41 -36.39
C GLU A 127 -7.17 -16.79 -37.04
N LYS A 128 -7.30 -16.81 -38.37
CA LYS A 128 -7.49 -18.04 -39.16
C LYS A 128 -6.17 -18.75 -39.41
N ASN A 129 -5.07 -18.00 -39.54
CA ASN A 129 -3.77 -18.58 -39.74
C ASN A 129 -3.19 -19.12 -38.43
N ILE A 130 -3.09 -20.45 -38.33
CA ILE A 130 -2.63 -21.17 -37.13
C ILE A 130 -1.19 -20.77 -36.75
N GLN A 131 -0.29 -20.57 -37.72
CA GLN A 131 1.10 -20.20 -37.44
C GLN A 131 1.20 -18.79 -36.86
N LEU A 132 0.53 -17.83 -37.49
CA LEU A 132 0.49 -16.44 -36.99
C LEU A 132 -0.20 -16.35 -35.63
N LYS A 133 -1.29 -17.09 -35.44
CA LYS A 133 -1.99 -17.19 -34.15
C LYS A 133 -1.06 -17.63 -33.02
N ASP A 134 -0.27 -18.68 -33.24
CA ASP A 134 0.70 -19.17 -32.24
C ASP A 134 1.83 -18.16 -31.99
N GLU A 135 2.35 -17.52 -33.04
CA GLU A 135 3.38 -16.48 -32.92
C GLU A 135 2.90 -15.27 -32.12
N TYR A 136 1.71 -14.74 -32.45
CA TYR A 136 1.11 -13.61 -31.76
C TYR A 136 0.78 -13.94 -30.30
N ARG A 137 0.27 -15.13 -30.03
CA ARG A 137 -0.02 -15.58 -28.66
C ARG A 137 1.24 -15.70 -27.83
N LYS A 138 2.32 -16.30 -28.39
CA LYS A 138 3.63 -16.35 -27.73
C LYS A 138 4.18 -14.95 -27.42
N ARG A 139 4.07 -14.03 -28.37
CA ARG A 139 4.48 -12.63 -28.18
C ARG A 139 3.67 -11.94 -27.08
N LEU A 140 2.36 -12.15 -27.05
CA LEU A 140 1.48 -11.58 -26.03
C LEU A 140 1.78 -12.12 -24.62
N TYR A 141 1.95 -13.43 -24.47
CA TYR A 141 2.28 -14.05 -23.18
C TYR A 141 3.68 -13.64 -22.70
N LYS A 142 4.66 -13.56 -23.61
CA LYS A 142 5.99 -13.05 -23.28
C LYS A 142 5.92 -11.61 -22.77
N MET A 143 5.18 -10.75 -23.45
CA MET A 143 4.98 -9.36 -23.04
C MET A 143 4.32 -9.26 -21.66
N ALA A 144 3.30 -10.08 -21.38
CA ALA A 144 2.68 -10.12 -20.06
C ALA A 144 3.67 -10.60 -18.98
N GLY A 145 4.46 -11.64 -19.27
CA GLY A 145 5.54 -12.12 -18.40
C GLY A 145 6.61 -11.05 -18.13
N ASP A 146 6.99 -10.25 -19.13
CA ASP A 146 7.92 -9.13 -19.00
C ASP A 146 7.35 -8.04 -18.08
N VAL A 147 6.05 -7.72 -18.24
CA VAL A 147 5.34 -6.77 -17.36
C VAL A 147 5.30 -7.26 -15.91
N ILE A 148 4.91 -8.53 -15.69
CA ILE A 148 4.90 -9.14 -14.36
C ILE A 148 6.30 -9.09 -13.76
N SER A 149 7.32 -9.45 -14.52
CA SER A 149 8.71 -9.46 -14.03
C SER A 149 9.17 -8.06 -13.63
N LYS A 150 8.82 -7.03 -14.40
CA LYS A 150 9.11 -5.63 -14.04
C LYS A 150 8.37 -5.17 -12.79
N GLN A 151 7.09 -5.50 -12.66
CA GLN A 151 6.31 -5.18 -11.46
C GLN A 151 6.87 -5.90 -10.23
N ILE A 152 7.32 -7.15 -10.36
CA ILE A 152 8.01 -7.86 -9.27
C ILE A 152 9.34 -7.18 -8.95
N SER A 153 10.11 -6.76 -9.96
CA SER A 153 11.38 -6.06 -9.73
C SER A 153 11.20 -4.69 -9.07
N SER A 154 10.12 -3.95 -9.35
CA SER A 154 9.83 -2.71 -8.60
C SER A 154 9.38 -2.95 -7.16
N LEU A 155 9.03 -4.20 -6.83
CA LEU A 155 8.74 -4.66 -5.47
C LEU A 155 9.96 -5.25 -4.75
N GLU A 156 11.12 -5.39 -5.41
CA GLU A 156 12.32 -5.97 -4.81
C GLU A 156 12.77 -5.20 -3.55
N GLY A 157 13.06 -5.95 -2.48
CA GLY A 157 13.45 -5.41 -1.18
C GLY A 157 12.30 -5.07 -0.23
N ALA A 158 11.07 -4.90 -0.73
CA ALA A 158 9.87 -4.71 0.07
C ALA A 158 8.92 -5.92 0.05
N ALA A 159 8.96 -6.72 -1.01
CA ALA A 159 8.14 -7.91 -1.18
C ALA A 159 8.89 -9.20 -0.83
N ALA A 160 8.17 -10.15 -0.23
CA ALA A 160 8.55 -11.55 -0.18
C ALA A 160 7.92 -12.28 -1.36
N ARG A 161 8.69 -13.14 -2.02
CA ARG A 161 8.26 -13.97 -3.15
C ARG A 161 8.52 -15.43 -2.84
N GLU A 162 7.50 -16.26 -3.06
CA GLU A 162 7.59 -17.71 -2.94
C GLU A 162 7.03 -18.37 -4.20
N THR A 163 7.84 -19.19 -4.84
CA THR A 163 7.44 -19.96 -6.03
C THR A 163 6.82 -21.29 -5.62
N MET A 164 5.77 -21.68 -6.33
CA MET A 164 5.07 -22.95 -6.22
C MET A 164 4.94 -23.61 -7.58
N PHE A 165 4.94 -24.94 -7.59
CA PHE A 165 4.70 -25.73 -8.80
C PHE A 165 3.45 -26.58 -8.61
N VAL A 166 2.45 -26.34 -9.46
CA VAL A 166 1.25 -27.18 -9.53
C VAL A 166 1.53 -28.29 -10.52
N THR A 167 1.55 -29.54 -10.06
CA THR A 167 1.79 -30.70 -10.93
C THR A 167 0.47 -31.29 -11.42
N PHE A 168 0.45 -31.72 -12.67
CA PHE A 168 -0.71 -32.36 -13.26
C PHE A 168 -0.80 -33.83 -12.83
N PRO A 169 -1.99 -34.35 -12.46
CA PRO A 169 -2.13 -35.77 -12.14
C PRO A 169 -1.91 -36.62 -13.39
N VAL A 170 -1.36 -37.83 -13.25
CA VAL A 170 -1.04 -38.73 -14.38
C VAL A 170 -2.25 -39.00 -15.29
N ASP A 171 -3.47 -38.97 -14.75
CA ASP A 171 -4.71 -39.19 -15.51
C ASP A 171 -5.16 -37.99 -16.35
N SER A 172 -4.61 -36.79 -16.10
CA SER A 172 -4.92 -35.56 -16.86
C SER A 172 -4.32 -35.53 -18.27
N ILE A 173 -3.52 -36.55 -18.63
CA ILE A 173 -2.98 -36.74 -19.98
C ILE A 173 -4.10 -36.91 -21.03
N LYS A 174 -5.32 -37.32 -20.61
CA LYS A 174 -6.51 -37.40 -21.47
C LYS A 174 -7.15 -36.03 -21.72
N TYR A 175 -6.36 -35.13 -22.27
CA TYR A 175 -6.77 -33.78 -22.64
C TYR A 175 -8.03 -33.77 -23.53
N LYS A 176 -9.01 -32.93 -23.18
CA LYS A 176 -10.19 -32.65 -24.02
C LYS A 176 -10.14 -31.18 -24.48
N PRO A 177 -10.01 -30.93 -25.80
CA PRO A 177 -9.98 -29.56 -26.33
C PRO A 177 -11.21 -28.74 -25.93
N GLY A 178 -10.98 -27.48 -25.57
CA GLY A 178 -12.00 -26.48 -25.25
C GLY A 178 -12.78 -26.73 -23.95
N LEU A 179 -12.38 -27.70 -23.14
CA LEU A 179 -13.05 -28.04 -21.89
C LEU A 179 -12.09 -27.88 -20.71
N SER A 180 -12.58 -27.19 -19.70
CA SER A 180 -11.94 -27.18 -18.39
C SER A 180 -12.02 -28.57 -17.74
N GLN A 181 -10.96 -28.93 -17.03
CA GLN A 181 -10.78 -30.24 -16.41
C GLN A 181 -10.54 -30.09 -14.92
N ASP A 182 -11.35 -30.81 -14.14
CA ASP A 182 -11.20 -30.86 -12.68
C ASP A 182 -9.93 -31.63 -12.30
N PHE A 183 -9.20 -31.09 -11.33
CA PHE A 183 -8.13 -31.79 -10.63
C PHE A 183 -8.01 -31.24 -9.22
N ALA A 184 -7.79 -32.11 -8.23
CA ALA A 184 -7.58 -31.65 -6.86
C ALA A 184 -6.10 -31.77 -6.51
N MET A 185 -5.45 -30.62 -6.29
CA MET A 185 -4.16 -30.62 -5.61
C MET A 185 -4.37 -30.51 -4.09
N ASP A 186 -3.81 -31.48 -3.36
CA ASP A 186 -3.92 -31.57 -1.90
C ASP A 186 -3.03 -30.51 -1.21
N TRP A 187 -3.43 -30.07 -0.02
CA TRP A 187 -2.90 -28.96 0.82
C TRP A 187 -1.46 -29.10 1.34
N LYS A 188 -0.59 -29.82 0.63
CA LYS A 188 0.71 -30.25 1.19
C LYS A 188 1.73 -29.13 1.33
N ASP A 189 1.63 -28.07 0.52
CA ASP A 189 2.55 -26.94 0.55
C ASP A 189 1.86 -25.67 1.04
N SER A 190 2.41 -25.10 2.12
CA SER A 190 2.02 -23.81 2.67
C SER A 190 3.24 -22.90 2.72
N LYS A 191 3.06 -21.61 2.48
CA LYS A 191 4.11 -20.60 2.58
C LYS A 191 3.83 -19.66 3.74
N VAL A 192 4.88 -19.27 4.46
CA VAL A 192 4.75 -18.45 5.66
C VAL A 192 5.42 -17.11 5.43
N PHE A 193 4.67 -16.04 5.63
CA PHE A 193 5.16 -14.66 5.59
C PHE A 193 5.06 -14.03 6.97
N TYR A 194 6.02 -13.16 7.29
CA TYR A 194 6.05 -12.42 8.54
C TYR A 194 6.01 -10.92 8.27
N ASP A 195 5.27 -10.19 9.07
CA ASP A 195 5.42 -8.74 9.19
C ASP A 195 5.46 -8.35 10.68
N THR A 196 6.00 -7.17 10.97
CA THR A 196 6.08 -6.67 12.35
C THR A 196 5.60 -5.23 12.39
N ILE A 197 4.64 -4.97 13.27
CA ILE A 197 4.16 -3.62 13.57
C ILE A 197 4.61 -3.25 14.97
N ARG A 198 5.17 -2.05 15.10
CA ARG A 198 5.40 -1.43 16.40
C ARG A 198 4.18 -0.57 16.77
N VAL A 199 3.52 -0.91 17.87
CA VAL A 199 2.45 -0.10 18.47
C VAL A 199 2.93 0.36 19.84
N GLY A 200 3.32 1.63 19.95
CA GLY A 200 3.99 2.18 21.13
C GLY A 200 5.30 1.45 21.46
N ASN A 201 5.36 0.83 22.64
CA ASN A 201 6.50 0.00 23.09
C ASN A 201 6.33 -1.50 22.83
N THR A 202 5.22 -1.92 22.21
CA THR A 202 4.96 -3.34 21.94
C THR A 202 5.18 -3.66 20.47
N ASN A 203 5.91 -4.73 20.20
CA ASN A 203 6.05 -5.29 18.86
C ASN A 203 4.99 -6.38 18.69
N SER A 204 4.10 -6.19 17.71
CA SER A 204 3.15 -7.21 17.27
C SER A 204 3.70 -7.87 16.02
N VAL A 205 3.99 -9.16 16.09
CA VAL A 205 4.46 -9.95 14.96
C VAL A 205 3.26 -10.63 14.31
N TYR A 206 3.00 -10.31 13.05
CA TYR A 206 2.01 -11.01 12.27
C TYR A 206 2.68 -12.17 11.54
N LYS A 207 2.06 -13.34 11.62
CA LYS A 207 2.40 -14.53 10.86
C LYS A 207 1.24 -14.82 9.92
N ARG A 208 1.52 -14.87 8.62
CA ARG A 208 0.56 -15.22 7.57
C ARG A 208 0.94 -16.58 6.99
N VAL A 209 0.05 -17.55 7.08
CA VAL A 209 0.24 -18.85 6.44
C VAL A 209 -0.68 -18.90 5.22
N VAL A 210 -0.08 -19.06 4.05
CA VAL A 210 -0.75 -19.03 2.76
C VAL A 210 -0.80 -20.43 2.19
N PHE A 211 -2.00 -20.89 1.88
CA PHE A 211 -2.27 -22.13 1.17
C PHE A 211 -2.88 -21.80 -0.19
N LEU A 212 -2.34 -22.42 -1.23
CA LEU A 212 -2.87 -22.31 -2.59
C LEU A 212 -3.32 -23.69 -3.05
N LYS A 213 -4.58 -23.80 -3.44
CA LYS A 213 -5.16 -25.03 -3.99
C LYS A 213 -5.57 -24.77 -5.42
N ALA A 214 -5.26 -25.67 -6.33
CA ALA A 214 -5.78 -25.66 -7.69
C ALA A 214 -6.89 -26.71 -7.82
N SER A 215 -7.98 -26.34 -8.48
CA SER A 215 -9.19 -27.18 -8.60
C SER A 215 -9.55 -27.54 -10.04
N GLU A 216 -9.25 -26.67 -11.00
CA GLU A 216 -9.66 -26.85 -12.40
C GLU A 216 -8.66 -26.14 -13.32
N PHE A 217 -8.41 -26.67 -14.52
CA PHE A 217 -7.53 -26.04 -15.50
C PHE A 217 -8.08 -26.15 -16.93
N ASN A 218 -7.71 -25.21 -17.78
CA ASN A 218 -7.97 -25.25 -19.23
C ASN A 218 -6.66 -25.03 -19.99
N VAL A 219 -6.29 -26.01 -20.84
CA VAL A 219 -5.01 -25.99 -21.58
C VAL A 219 -5.04 -25.02 -22.77
N ASP A 220 -6.20 -24.86 -23.43
CA ASP A 220 -6.34 -23.97 -24.58
C ASP A 220 -6.29 -22.49 -24.17
N GLU A 221 -6.96 -22.18 -23.06
CA GLU A 221 -7.01 -20.84 -22.48
C GLU A 221 -5.83 -20.56 -21.55
N LYS A 222 -5.08 -21.59 -21.15
CA LYS A 222 -3.98 -21.51 -20.17
C LYS A 222 -4.46 -20.88 -18.86
N THR A 223 -5.60 -21.36 -18.37
CA THR A 223 -6.22 -20.87 -17.14
C THR A 223 -6.24 -21.94 -16.07
N VAL A 224 -6.22 -21.53 -14.80
CA VAL A 224 -6.32 -22.40 -13.63
C VAL A 224 -7.21 -21.75 -12.59
N ASN A 225 -8.21 -22.48 -12.08
CA ASN A 225 -8.98 -22.06 -10.92
C ASN A 225 -8.21 -22.40 -9.65
N VAL A 226 -8.01 -21.37 -8.83
CA VAL A 226 -7.28 -21.47 -7.57
C VAL A 226 -8.10 -20.95 -6.40
N ARG A 227 -7.93 -21.60 -5.25
CA ARG A 227 -8.39 -21.12 -3.95
C ARG A 227 -7.16 -20.71 -3.12
N LEU A 228 -7.14 -19.44 -2.73
CA LEU A 228 -6.15 -18.84 -1.87
C LEU A 228 -6.73 -18.73 -0.45
N ASP A 229 -6.14 -19.47 0.48
CA ASP A 229 -6.49 -19.46 1.91
C ASP A 229 -5.33 -18.81 2.69
N ILE A 230 -5.60 -17.70 3.39
CA ILE A 230 -4.59 -16.94 4.14
C ILE A 230 -4.98 -16.90 5.62
N GLU A 231 -4.31 -17.71 6.42
CA GLU A 231 -4.45 -17.71 7.87
C GLU A 231 -3.56 -16.65 8.48
N SER A 232 -4.11 -15.88 9.41
CA SER A 232 -3.43 -14.75 10.02
C SER A 232 -3.38 -14.93 11.53
N SER A 233 -2.18 -14.87 12.08
CA SER A 233 -1.94 -14.94 13.52
C SER A 233 -1.12 -13.75 14.01
N ILE A 234 -1.43 -13.23 15.19
CA ILE A 234 -0.65 -12.20 15.87
C ILE A 234 -0.03 -12.81 17.12
N ASN A 235 1.30 -12.76 17.24
CA ASN A 235 2.03 -13.37 18.36
C ASN A 235 1.57 -14.83 18.61
N ASP A 236 1.49 -15.61 17.52
CA ASP A 236 1.04 -17.00 17.45
C ASP A 236 -0.42 -17.27 17.89
N LYS A 237 -1.24 -16.23 18.03
CA LYS A 237 -2.69 -16.36 18.23
C LYS A 237 -3.42 -16.13 16.93
N PHE A 238 -4.21 -17.11 16.50
CA PHE A 238 -5.08 -16.98 15.34
C PHE A 238 -6.00 -15.76 15.49
N VAL A 239 -6.13 -15.00 14.40
CA VAL A 239 -6.96 -13.79 14.33
C VAL A 239 -8.08 -13.99 13.33
N ASN A 240 -7.73 -14.33 12.10
CA ASN A 240 -8.70 -14.50 11.02
C ASN A 240 -8.13 -15.36 9.89
N MET A 241 -9.02 -15.79 9.01
CA MET A 241 -8.71 -16.45 7.75
C MET A 241 -9.37 -15.66 6.62
N VAL A 242 -8.63 -15.44 5.54
CA VAL A 242 -9.15 -14.84 4.30
C VAL A 242 -9.11 -15.93 3.23
N THR A 243 -10.27 -16.24 2.65
CA THR A 243 -10.39 -17.20 1.56
C THR A 243 -10.88 -16.49 0.31
N GLN A 244 -10.18 -16.67 -0.80
CA GLN A 244 -10.55 -16.12 -2.10
C GLN A 244 -10.42 -17.20 -3.18
N GLU A 245 -11.44 -17.31 -4.02
CA GLU A 245 -11.43 -18.16 -5.21
C GLU A 245 -11.43 -17.29 -6.46
N PHE A 246 -10.59 -17.65 -7.43
CA PHE A 246 -10.45 -16.94 -8.68
C PHE A 246 -9.69 -17.78 -9.72
N THR A 247 -9.82 -17.37 -10.97
CA THR A 247 -9.07 -17.94 -12.10
C THR A 247 -7.78 -17.15 -12.32
N ILE A 248 -6.66 -17.84 -12.45
CA ILE A 248 -5.38 -17.29 -12.89
C ILE A 248 -5.06 -17.71 -14.32
N ASP A 249 -4.40 -16.82 -15.04
CA ASP A 249 -3.87 -16.92 -16.40
C ASP A 249 -2.56 -16.10 -16.50
N TYR A 250 -2.11 -15.76 -17.71
CA TYR A 250 -0.86 -15.00 -17.91
C TYR A 250 -1.00 -13.48 -17.67
N PHE A 251 -2.20 -12.97 -17.44
CA PHE A 251 -2.53 -11.55 -17.41
C PHE A 251 -2.87 -11.01 -16.01
N GLN A 252 -2.66 -11.80 -14.96
CA GLN A 252 -2.80 -11.38 -13.56
C GLN A 252 -1.56 -10.57 -13.17
N PHE A 253 -1.74 -9.25 -13.07
CA PHE A 253 -0.65 -8.33 -12.75
C PHE A 253 -0.65 -8.02 -11.24
N PRO A 254 0.45 -8.29 -10.51
CA PRO A 254 0.43 -8.30 -9.04
C PRO A 254 0.10 -6.93 -8.41
N MET A 255 0.48 -5.83 -9.05
CA MET A 255 0.15 -4.48 -8.56
C MET A 255 -1.33 -4.11 -8.68
N ILE A 256 -2.10 -4.89 -9.46
CA ILE A 256 -3.53 -4.66 -9.76
C ILE A 256 -4.41 -5.74 -9.12
N ASP A 257 -4.05 -7.01 -9.33
CA ASP A 257 -4.80 -8.18 -8.93
C ASP A 257 -4.16 -8.80 -7.69
N ASN A 258 -4.57 -8.27 -6.53
CA ASN A 258 -4.10 -8.71 -5.23
C ASN A 258 -5.22 -8.75 -4.21
N THR A 259 -5.05 -9.61 -3.21
CA THR A 259 -5.91 -9.71 -2.04
C THR A 259 -5.38 -8.76 -0.97
N ARG A 260 -6.23 -7.85 -0.50
CA ARG A 260 -5.90 -6.95 0.61
C ARG A 260 -5.96 -7.67 1.95
N LEU A 261 -4.93 -7.46 2.75
CA LEU A 261 -4.79 -8.00 4.09
C LEU A 261 -4.75 -6.86 5.12
N SER A 262 -4.85 -7.23 6.40
CA SER A 262 -4.66 -6.26 7.49
C SER A 262 -3.22 -5.73 7.50
N ASN A 263 -3.03 -4.55 8.11
CA ASN A 263 -1.75 -3.82 8.14
C ASN A 263 -1.28 -3.28 6.77
N ASP A 264 -2.23 -2.93 5.90
CA ASP A 264 -1.95 -2.49 4.54
C ASP A 264 -1.06 -3.47 3.76
N MET A 265 -1.07 -4.76 4.08
CA MET A 265 -0.34 -5.77 3.31
C MET A 265 -1.20 -6.28 2.16
N ARG A 266 -0.56 -6.75 1.10
CA ARG A 266 -1.18 -7.32 -0.10
C ARG A 266 -0.58 -8.69 -0.38
N CYS A 267 -1.42 -9.59 -0.87
CA CYS A 267 -1.01 -10.90 -1.36
C CYS A 267 -1.47 -11.07 -2.81
N ALA A 268 -0.55 -11.26 -3.74
CA ALA A 268 -0.87 -11.56 -5.14
C ALA A 268 -0.44 -12.99 -5.50
N VAL A 269 -1.13 -13.57 -6.48
CA VAL A 269 -0.81 -14.87 -7.05
C VAL A 269 -0.71 -14.67 -8.55
N VAL A 270 0.44 -15.00 -9.13
CA VAL A 270 0.73 -14.78 -10.55
C VAL A 270 1.23 -16.06 -11.20
N MET A 271 0.70 -16.39 -12.38
CA MET A 271 1.19 -17.53 -13.14
C MET A 271 2.43 -17.12 -13.93
N ARG A 272 3.51 -17.89 -13.79
CA ARG A 272 4.78 -17.68 -14.48
C ARG A 272 4.90 -18.54 -15.73
N ASP A 273 4.48 -19.80 -15.61
CA ASP A 273 4.53 -20.75 -16.71
C ASP A 273 3.39 -21.76 -16.63
N PHE A 274 2.99 -22.26 -17.79
CA PHE A 274 1.96 -23.29 -17.96
C PHE A 274 2.50 -24.30 -18.99
N ASP A 275 3.27 -25.25 -18.49
CA ASP A 275 3.86 -26.33 -19.25
C ASP A 275 3.06 -27.62 -19.05
N PHE A 276 2.02 -27.81 -19.85
CA PHE A 276 1.23 -29.04 -19.82
C PHE A 276 1.93 -30.15 -20.64
N PRO A 277 2.04 -31.39 -20.13
CA PRO A 277 1.42 -31.92 -18.89
C PRO A 277 2.37 -31.94 -17.68
N ASN A 278 3.42 -31.13 -17.64
CA ASN A 278 4.46 -31.19 -16.63
C ASN A 278 4.09 -30.43 -15.35
N PHE A 279 3.98 -29.11 -15.43
CA PHE A 279 3.71 -28.25 -14.28
C PHE A 279 3.11 -26.89 -14.68
N ILE A 280 2.57 -26.21 -13.68
CA ILE A 280 2.21 -24.79 -13.73
C ILE A 280 3.03 -24.10 -12.65
N GLU A 281 3.85 -23.13 -13.04
CA GLU A 281 4.66 -22.34 -12.12
C GLU A 281 3.87 -21.11 -11.69
N VAL A 282 3.75 -20.92 -10.37
CA VAL A 282 2.98 -19.83 -9.78
C VAL A 282 3.83 -19.15 -8.70
N ASP A 283 3.91 -17.83 -8.74
CA ASP A 283 4.54 -17.04 -7.69
C ASP A 283 3.47 -16.45 -6.76
N ILE A 284 3.69 -16.60 -5.45
CA ILE A 284 2.96 -15.88 -4.41
C ILE A 284 3.80 -14.71 -3.95
N LEU A 285 3.23 -13.51 -4.01
CA LEU A 285 3.89 -12.27 -3.66
C LEU A 285 3.20 -11.66 -2.44
N TYR A 286 3.98 -11.35 -1.41
CA TYR A 286 3.53 -10.66 -0.21
C TYR A 286 4.24 -9.32 -0.07
N PHE A 287 3.50 -8.22 -0.15
CA PHE A 287 4.11 -6.88 -0.23
C PHE A 287 3.25 -5.77 0.40
N PRO A 288 3.83 -4.62 0.76
CA PRO A 288 3.07 -3.48 1.30
C PRO A 288 2.20 -2.80 0.24
N GLY A 289 1.00 -2.37 0.64
CA GLY A 289 0.02 -1.69 -0.20
C GLY A 289 0.49 -0.35 -0.75
N SER A 290 1.50 0.28 -0.13
CA SER A 290 2.18 1.45 -0.69
C SER A 290 2.79 1.21 -2.07
N HIS A 291 3.06 -0.04 -2.44
CA HIS A 291 3.57 -0.45 -3.74
C HIS A 291 2.49 -1.07 -4.65
N SER A 292 1.23 -1.16 -4.21
CA SER A 292 0.12 -1.48 -5.13
C SER A 292 -0.22 -0.25 -5.99
N SER A 293 -0.67 -0.48 -7.22
CA SER A 293 -0.94 0.60 -8.18
C SER A 293 -1.98 1.60 -7.66
N LEU A 294 -2.07 2.76 -8.32
CA LEU A 294 -2.87 3.97 -8.01
C LEU A 294 -4.38 3.76 -7.85
N LYS A 295 -4.89 2.52 -7.87
CA LYS A 295 -6.31 2.19 -7.77
C LYS A 295 -6.91 2.48 -6.39
N GLU A 296 -6.11 2.48 -5.32
CA GLU A 296 -6.64 2.59 -3.96
C GLU A 296 -6.31 3.93 -3.31
N LYS A 297 -7.36 4.72 -3.05
CA LYS A 297 -7.30 5.77 -2.06
C LYS A 297 -6.90 5.12 -0.73
N PRO A 298 -5.86 5.59 -0.01
CA PRO A 298 -5.66 5.14 1.35
C PRO A 298 -6.96 5.40 2.13
N TYR A 299 -7.55 4.34 2.67
CA TYR A 299 -8.81 4.47 3.40
C TYR A 299 -8.56 5.35 4.62
N TYR A 300 -9.49 6.29 4.85
CA TYR A 300 -9.42 7.24 5.95
C TYR A 300 -9.14 6.52 7.28
N ASP A 301 -9.69 5.33 7.48
CA ASP A 301 -9.49 4.54 8.70
C ASP A 301 -8.05 4.06 8.93
N ASP A 302 -7.30 3.68 7.89
CA ASP A 302 -5.90 3.26 8.05
C ASP A 302 -4.98 4.46 8.27
N VAL A 303 -5.27 5.60 7.62
CA VAL A 303 -4.55 6.87 7.83
C VAL A 303 -4.84 7.41 9.22
N VAL A 304 -6.11 7.41 9.64
CA VAL A 304 -6.53 7.81 10.98
C VAL A 304 -5.93 6.88 12.02
N LYS A 305 -5.94 5.56 11.80
CA LYS A 305 -5.32 4.60 12.72
C LYS A 305 -3.82 4.81 12.84
N LYS A 306 -3.11 5.11 11.74
CA LYS A 306 -1.67 5.44 11.76
C LYS A 306 -1.40 6.77 12.48
N LEU A 307 -2.24 7.78 12.28
CA LEU A 307 -2.15 9.08 12.97
C LEU A 307 -2.56 9.00 14.46
N LEU A 308 -3.46 8.09 14.82
CA LEU A 308 -3.87 7.83 16.20
C LEU A 308 -2.84 6.97 16.94
N MET A 309 -2.21 6.00 16.27
CA MET A 309 -1.11 5.21 16.82
C MET A 309 0.12 6.08 17.15
N ASP A 310 0.40 7.11 16.35
CA ASP A 310 1.43 8.13 16.66
C ASP A 310 1.07 9.01 17.88
N LYS A 311 -0.21 9.11 18.26
CA LYS A 311 -0.65 9.88 19.44
C LYS A 311 -0.49 9.11 20.75
N GLU A 312 -0.51 7.78 20.73
CA GLU A 312 -0.41 6.94 21.94
C GLU A 312 1.05 6.58 22.29
N GLY A 313 2.00 6.94 21.43
CA GLY A 313 3.43 6.68 21.60
C GLY A 313 4.25 7.84 22.20
N ASN A 314 3.61 8.91 22.68
CA ASN A 314 4.28 10.11 23.21
C ASN A 314 3.74 10.48 24.60
#